data_AF-A0A662JNI4-F1
#
_entry.id   AF-A0A662JNI4-F1
#
_cell.length_a   1.000
_cell.length_b   1.000
_cell.length_c   1.000
_cell.angle_alpha   90.00
_cell.angle_beta   90.00
_cell.angle_gamma   90.00
#
_symmetry.space_group_name_H-M   'P 1'
#
loop_
_entity.id
_entity.type
_entity.pdbx_description
1 polymer ?
#
loop_
_entity_poly.entity_id
_entity_poly.type
_entity_poly.pdbx_seq_one_letter_code
_entity_poly.pdbx_strand_id
1 'polypeptide(L)' 'MEYVYASLLLHYAGKPINEENVRKVLEAAGIAIDEVKIKALVAALKEVNIDEA' A
#
# COMPACT_ATOMS: atom_id res chain seq x y z
N MET A 1 6.32 5.88 -6.21
CA MET A 1 5.26 6.74 -5.62
C MET A 1 3.91 6.04 -5.59
N GLU A 2 3.56 5.29 -6.64
CA GLU A 2 2.37 4.43 -6.78
C GLU A 2 2.03 3.58 -5.55
N TYR A 3 3.02 2.96 -4.90
CA TYR A 3 2.81 2.16 -3.68
C TYR A 3 2.29 3.00 -2.50
N VAL A 4 2.80 4.22 -2.36
CA VAL A 4 2.39 5.17 -1.32
C VAL A 4 0.96 5.61 -1.59
N TYR A 5 0.63 5.97 -2.83
CA TYR A 5 -0.73 6.34 -3.20
C TYR A 5 -1.74 5.20 -3.02
N ALA A 6 -1.36 3.96 -3.37
CA ALA A 6 -2.19 2.80 -3.10
C ALA A 6 -2.44 2.61 -1.60
N SER A 7 -1.40 2.81 -0.76
CA SER A 7 -1.52 2.71 0.70
C SER A 7 -2.42 3.80 1.28
N LEU A 8 -2.27 5.04 0.83
CA LEU A 8 -3.13 6.16 1.25
C LEU A 8 -4.59 5.94 0.83
N LEU A 9 -4.82 5.47 -0.40
CA LEU A 9 -6.17 5.14 -0.86
C LEU A 9 -6.80 4.06 0.01
N LEU A 10 -6.06 2.99 0.32
CA LEU A 10 -6.55 1.91 1.19
C LEU A 10 -6.87 2.44 2.59
N HIS A 11 -6.01 3.29 3.16
CA HIS A 11 -6.22 3.93 4.44
C HIS A 11 -7.52 4.78 4.46
N TYR A 12 -7.68 5.71 3.51
CA TYR A 12 -8.90 6.53 3.42
C TYR A 12 -10.15 5.71 3.13
N ALA A 13 -10.02 4.55 2.48
CA ALA A 13 -11.11 3.61 2.26
C ALA A 13 -11.40 2.70 3.48
N GLY A 14 -10.69 2.86 4.59
CA GLY A 14 -10.82 2.02 5.79
C GLY A 14 -10.42 0.55 5.55
N LYS A 15 -9.57 0.30 4.55
CA LYS A 15 -9.08 -1.04 4.21
C LYS A 15 -7.70 -1.27 4.82
N PRO A 16 -7.39 -2.50 5.28
CA PRO A 16 -6.05 -2.82 5.77
C PRO A 16 -4.98 -2.63 4.70
N ILE A 17 -3.86 -2.00 5.05
CA ILE A 17 -2.68 -1.93 4.19
C ILE A 17 -1.87 -3.21 4.39
N ASN A 18 -2.12 -4.20 3.53
CA ASN A 18 -1.39 -5.46 3.49
C ASN A 18 -0.93 -5.77 2.05
N GLU A 19 -0.07 -6.79 1.90
CA GLU A 19 0.51 -7.14 0.60
C GLU A 19 -0.56 -7.45 -0.46
N GLU A 20 -1.63 -8.14 -0.06
CA GLU A 20 -2.73 -8.52 -0.95
C GLU A 20 -3.52 -7.31 -1.47
N ASN A 21 -3.90 -6.39 -0.58
CA ASN A 21 -4.71 -5.23 -0.93
C ASN A 21 -3.91 -4.25 -1.78
N VAL A 22 -2.63 -4.02 -1.45
CA VAL A 22 -1.74 -3.16 -2.26
C VAL A 22 -1.54 -3.78 -3.64
N ARG A 23 -1.31 -5.10 -3.72
CA ARG A 23 -1.17 -5.82 -5.00
C ARG A 23 -2.40 -5.63 -5.89
N LYS A 24 -3.60 -5.87 -5.35
CA LYS A 24 -4.87 -5.73 -6.08
C LYS A 24 -5.09 -4.32 -6.65
N VAL A 25 -4.74 -3.28 -5.89
CA VAL A 25 -4.86 -1.89 -6.35
C VAL A 25 -3.91 -1.60 -7.51
N LEU A 26 -2.66 -2.05 -7.42
CA LEU A 26 -1.67 -1.85 -8.47
C LEU A 26 -2.00 -2.65 -9.75
N GLU A 27 -2.48 -3.89 -9.61
CA GLU A 27 -2.96 -4.71 -10.73
C GLU A 27 -4.14 -4.06 -11.44
N ALA A 28 -5.12 -3.58 -10.67
CA ALA A 28 -6.28 -2.88 -11.22
C ALA A 28 -5.89 -1.60 -11.98
N ALA A 29 -4.79 -0.95 -11.57
CA ALA A 29 -4.23 0.20 -12.24
C ALA A 29 -3.32 -0.15 -13.45
N GLY A 30 -3.10 -1.45 -13.73
CA GLY A 30 -2.22 -1.91 -14.81
C GLY A 30 -0.73 -1.68 -14.55
N ILE A 31 -0.34 -1.54 -13.28
CA ILE A 31 1.03 -1.26 -12.86
C ILE A 31 1.78 -2.58 -12.62
N ALA A 32 3.02 -2.66 -13.10
CA ALA A 32 3.89 -3.80 -12.86
C ALA A 32 4.21 -3.93 -11.35
N ILE A 33 4.01 -5.14 -10.82
CA ILE A 33 4.21 -5.42 -9.41
C ILE A 33 5.68 -5.72 -9.12
N ASP A 34 6.17 -5.12 -8.03
CA ASP A 34 7.43 -5.47 -7.40
C ASP A 34 7.14 -5.92 -5.97
N GLU A 35 7.18 -7.23 -5.76
CA GLU A 35 6.88 -7.87 -4.48
C GLU A 35 7.83 -7.42 -3.36
N VAL A 36 9.08 -7.09 -3.69
CA VAL A 36 10.06 -6.62 -2.69
C VAL A 36 9.66 -5.24 -2.17
N LYS A 37 9.21 -4.36 -3.07
CA LYS A 37 8.72 -3.02 -2.68
C LYS A 37 7.43 -3.07 -1.87
N ILE A 38 6.49 -3.96 -2.21
CA ILE A 38 5.25 -4.13 -1.43
C ILE A 38 5.59 -4.56 0.00
N LYS A 39 6.47 -5.55 0.16
CA LYS A 39 6.89 -6.03 1.49
C LYS A 39 7.61 -4.95 2.29
N ALA A 40 8.53 -4.22 1.67
CA ALA A 40 9.24 -3.12 2.33
C ALA A 40 8.28 -2.01 2.78
N LEU A 41 7.31 -1.65 1.94
CA LEU A 41 6.28 -0.66 2.26
C LEU A 41 5.41 -1.10 3.45
N VAL A 42 4.85 -2.32 3.39
CA VAL A 42 4.00 -2.85 4.46
C VAL A 42 4.77 -2.95 5.77
N ALA A 43 6.05 -3.33 5.72
CA ALA A 43 6.91 -3.36 6.91
C ALA A 43 7.13 -1.95 7.47
N ALA A 44 7.44 -0.97 6.63
CA ALA A 44 7.66 0.42 7.05
C ALA A 44 6.41 1.05 7.67
N LEU A 45 5.22 0.74 7.14
CA LEU A 45 3.96 1.32 7.60
C LEU A 45 3.39 0.67 8.87
N LYS A 46 3.93 -0.48 9.32
CA LYS A 46 3.46 -1.12 10.57
C LYS A 46 3.72 -0.29 11.82
N GLU A 47 4.75 0.55 11.80
CA GLU A 47 5.15 1.38 12.95
C GLU A 47 4.73 2.85 12.77
N VAL A 48 4.01 3.18 11.70
CA VAL A 48 3.63 4.56 11.36
C VAL A 48 2.13 4.75 11.58
N ASN A 49 1.77 5.76 12.36
CA ASN A 49 0.38 6.23 12.43
C ASN A 49 0.10 7.15 11.23
N ILE A 50 -0.69 6.67 10.27
CA ILE A 50 -0.99 7.42 9.03
C ILE A 50 -1.95 8.58 9.30
N ASP A 51 -2.75 8.53 10.38
CA ASP A 51 -3.67 9.62 10.76
C ASP A 51 -2.93 10.89 11.25
N GLU A 52 -1.67 10.74 11.65
CA GLU A 52 -0.82 11.84 12.15
C GLU A 52 0.13 12.42 11.10
N ALA A 53 0.17 11.85 9.89
CA ALA A 53 1.09 12.19 8.80
C ALA A 53 0.42 13.05 7.71
#